data_AF-A0A259CEU1-F1
#
_entry.id   AF-A0A259CEU1-F1
#
_cell.length_a   1.000
_cell.length_b   1.000
_cell.length_c   1.000
_cell.angle_alpha   90.00
_cell.angle_beta   90.00
_cell.angle_gamma   90.00
#
_symmetry.space_group_name_H-M   'P 1'
#
loop_
_entity.id
_entity.type
_entity.pdbx_description
1 polymer ?
#
loop_
_entity_poly.entity_id
_entity_poly.type
_entity_poly.pdbx_seq_one_letter_code
_entity_poly.pdbx_strand_id
1 'polypeptide(L)'
;KRRWISERRFLHALNYCMLLPGPEAQQLVTYIGWLMHRTWGGILAGTLFVLPSLFILIGLSWVYLAYGQVPWIAAIFFGIKPAVTAIVLHAAVRIGKRTLHNQTLRIIALCSFLAIFLLNLAFPLIVLCAALIGMWGGKRYPQYFQQSTAHSEKSGSDHGPAMIDDHTPSPEHARFSRKRMLRHSATVLTLWIIPFAALVSLFGWKTLYPQIAWFFTKAAFLTFGGAYAVLPYVYQGAVDQFHWLSAGQMMDGLALGETTPGPLIMVVAFVGYLAGHIQHLIGNSSPFWFGALGACIATWFTFLPSFFLVLVGGPIIESTHGKLSFTAPLTAISAAVVGVIANLGLFFAYH
;
A
#
# COMPACT_ATOMS: atom_id res chain seq x y z
N LYS A 1 16.69 -18.05 -7.67
CA LYS A 1 18.16 -17.89 -7.82
C LYS A 1 18.94 -18.27 -6.54
N ARG A 2 18.71 -17.63 -5.37
CA ARG A 2 19.44 -17.96 -4.12
C ARG A 2 18.91 -19.18 -3.32
N ARG A 3 17.84 -19.83 -3.78
CA ARG A 3 17.20 -21.03 -3.18
C ARG A 3 16.90 -20.93 -1.67
N TRP A 4 16.51 -19.74 -1.21
CA TRP A 4 16.10 -19.52 0.18
C TRP A 4 14.76 -20.16 0.53
N ILE A 5 13.83 -20.17 -0.43
CA ILE A 5 12.47 -20.68 -0.28
C ILE A 5 12.07 -21.38 -1.58
N SER A 6 11.30 -22.47 -1.48
CA SER A 6 10.73 -23.15 -2.65
C SER A 6 9.74 -22.25 -3.38
N GLU A 7 9.49 -22.53 -4.67
CA GLU A 7 8.53 -21.76 -5.46
C GLU A 7 7.12 -21.84 -4.87
N ARG A 8 6.67 -23.03 -4.48
CA ARG A 8 5.34 -23.23 -3.89
C ARG A 8 5.18 -22.46 -2.58
N ARG A 9 6.19 -22.45 -1.71
CA ARG A 9 6.16 -21.64 -0.48
C ARG A 9 6.22 -20.15 -0.75
N PHE A 10 7.01 -19.71 -1.72
CA PHE A 10 7.04 -18.32 -2.14
C PHE A 10 5.65 -17.87 -2.61
N LEU A 11 4.99 -18.69 -3.45
CA LEU A 11 3.65 -18.42 -3.93
C LEU A 11 2.60 -18.45 -2.81
N HIS A 12 2.76 -19.33 -1.81
CA HIS A 12 1.92 -19.30 -0.61
C HIS A 12 2.04 -17.99 0.16
N ALA A 13 3.27 -17.53 0.43
CA ALA A 13 3.52 -16.25 1.09
C ALA A 13 3.02 -15.05 0.26
N LEU A 14 3.21 -15.10 -1.06
CA LEU A 14 2.73 -14.11 -2.01
C LEU A 14 1.20 -13.99 -1.97
N ASN A 15 0.50 -15.13 -2.09
CA ASN A 15 -0.95 -15.18 -2.02
C ASN A 15 -1.46 -14.61 -0.70
N TYR A 16 -0.81 -14.90 0.42
CA TYR A 16 -1.15 -14.31 1.71
C TYR A 16 -0.97 -12.77 1.71
N CYS A 17 0.17 -12.27 1.25
CA CYS A 17 0.44 -10.82 1.20
C CYS A 17 -0.53 -10.08 0.26
N MET A 18 -1.01 -10.73 -0.81
CA MET A 18 -2.05 -10.15 -1.67
C MET A 18 -3.42 -9.98 -0.99
N LEU A 19 -3.69 -10.74 0.09
CA LEU A 19 -4.94 -10.62 0.86
C LEU A 19 -4.87 -9.53 1.94
N LEU A 20 -3.66 -9.14 2.33
CA LEU A 20 -3.44 -8.12 3.35
C LEU A 20 -3.54 -6.73 2.74
N PRO A 21 -4.10 -5.75 3.48
CA PRO A 21 -4.01 -4.37 3.04
C PRO A 21 -2.58 -3.86 3.19
N GLY A 22 -2.08 -3.16 2.17
CA GLY A 22 -0.76 -2.54 2.15
C GLY A 22 0.13 -2.92 0.95
N PRO A 23 1.41 -2.53 0.98
CA PRO A 23 2.37 -2.78 -0.09
C PRO A 23 2.85 -4.23 -0.10
N GLU A 24 2.24 -5.02 -0.98
CA GLU A 24 2.51 -6.46 -1.19
C GLU A 24 4.00 -6.81 -1.20
N ALA A 25 4.82 -6.08 -1.95
CA ALA A 25 6.26 -6.35 -2.06
C ALA A 25 7.00 -6.21 -0.71
N GLN A 26 6.68 -5.16 0.07
CA GLN A 26 7.27 -4.94 1.38
C GLN A 26 6.79 -6.01 2.38
N GLN A 27 5.52 -6.38 2.32
CA GLN A 27 4.95 -7.43 3.16
C GLN A 27 5.59 -8.79 2.87
N LEU A 28 5.79 -9.12 1.59
CA LEU A 28 6.43 -10.37 1.18
C LEU A 28 7.89 -10.44 1.64
N VAL A 29 8.65 -9.36 1.48
CA VAL A 29 10.04 -9.28 1.96
C VAL A 29 10.09 -9.41 3.49
N THR A 30 9.16 -8.76 4.20
CA THR A 30 9.02 -8.88 5.66
C THR A 30 8.66 -10.30 6.06
N TYR A 31 7.76 -10.96 5.33
CA TYR A 31 7.33 -12.33 5.59
C TYR A 31 8.48 -13.31 5.42
N ILE A 32 9.20 -13.22 4.30
CA ILE A 32 10.34 -14.09 4.00
C ILE A 32 11.46 -13.86 5.01
N GLY A 33 11.78 -12.60 5.31
CA GLY A 33 12.76 -12.24 6.34
C GLY A 33 12.38 -12.80 7.70
N TRP A 34 11.09 -12.73 8.06
CA TRP A 34 10.56 -13.29 9.30
C TRP A 34 10.65 -14.81 9.33
N LEU A 35 10.34 -15.48 8.22
CA LEU A 35 10.39 -16.93 8.11
C LEU A 35 11.84 -17.44 8.26
N MET A 36 12.80 -16.76 7.64
CA MET A 36 14.21 -17.15 7.66
C MET A 36 14.95 -16.77 8.96
N HIS A 37 14.68 -15.59 9.52
CA HIS A 37 15.48 -15.01 10.61
C HIS A 37 14.64 -14.45 11.78
N ARG A 38 13.43 -15.01 12.00
CA ARG A 38 12.51 -14.61 13.08
C ARG A 38 12.11 -13.13 12.98
N THR A 39 11.56 -12.56 14.05
CA THR A 39 11.04 -11.18 14.06
C THR A 39 12.06 -10.14 13.57
N TRP A 40 13.33 -10.24 13.97
CA TRP A 40 14.37 -9.31 13.52
C TRP A 40 14.65 -9.39 12.02
N GLY A 41 14.62 -10.60 11.45
CA GLY A 41 14.70 -10.78 10.01
C GLY A 41 13.62 -10.04 9.25
N GLY A 42 12.37 -10.15 9.72
CA GLY A 42 11.23 -9.44 9.12
C GLY A 42 11.35 -7.93 9.26
N ILE A 43 11.69 -7.43 10.45
CA ILE A 43 11.87 -6.00 10.71
C ILE A 43 12.98 -5.43 9.82
N LEU A 44 14.17 -6.04 9.83
CA LEU A 44 15.30 -5.56 9.04
C LEU A 44 15.01 -5.60 7.54
N ALA A 45 14.45 -6.69 7.04
CA ALA A 45 14.13 -6.83 5.62
C ALA A 45 13.08 -5.81 5.17
N GLY A 46 12.00 -5.65 5.94
CA GLY A 46 10.96 -4.68 5.62
C GLY A 46 11.42 -3.23 5.76
N THR A 47 12.18 -2.89 6.79
CA THR A 47 12.66 -1.52 7.03
C THR A 47 13.70 -1.12 5.97
N LEU A 48 14.68 -1.98 5.69
CA LEU A 48 15.69 -1.71 4.65
C LEU A 48 15.12 -1.70 3.23
N PHE A 49 13.93 -2.28 3.02
CA PHE A 49 13.21 -2.17 1.75
C PHE A 49 12.58 -0.78 1.54
N VAL A 50 12.20 -0.09 2.62
CA VAL A 50 11.50 1.22 2.59
C VAL A 50 12.45 2.39 2.80
N LEU A 51 13.44 2.21 3.66
CA LEU A 51 14.30 3.29 4.16
C LEU A 51 15.14 3.99 3.06
N PRO A 52 15.76 3.28 2.08
CA PRO A 52 16.48 3.93 0.99
C PRO A 52 15.55 4.83 0.16
N SER A 53 14.36 4.33 -0.17
CA SER A 53 13.34 5.08 -0.93
C SER A 53 12.91 6.35 -0.19
N LEU A 54 12.75 6.28 1.12
CA LEU A 54 12.41 7.43 1.96
C LEU A 54 13.46 8.53 1.84
N PHE A 55 14.74 8.20 1.99
CA PHE A 55 15.82 9.20 1.89
C PHE A 55 15.93 9.78 0.48
N ILE A 56 15.81 8.94 -0.55
CA ILE A 56 15.83 9.40 -1.94
C ILE A 56 14.65 10.36 -2.19
N LEU A 57 13.44 10.02 -1.75
CA LEU A 57 12.28 10.87 -1.96
C LEU A 57 12.31 12.15 -1.13
N ILE A 58 12.87 12.15 0.08
CA ILE A 58 13.11 13.40 0.82
C ILE A 58 14.04 14.31 0.01
N GLY A 59 15.14 13.75 -0.51
CA GLY A 59 16.07 14.49 -1.37
C GLY A 59 15.42 15.02 -2.65
N LEU A 60 14.69 14.17 -3.38
CA LEU A 60 14.01 14.55 -4.61
C LEU A 60 12.89 15.57 -4.36
N SER A 61 12.15 15.45 -3.25
CA SER A 61 11.10 16.42 -2.86
C SER A 61 11.70 17.78 -2.50
N TRP A 62 12.87 17.78 -1.84
CA TRP A 62 13.61 19.02 -1.58
C TRP A 62 14.07 19.68 -2.89
N VAL A 63 14.67 18.91 -3.80
CA VAL A 63 15.08 19.41 -5.12
C VAL A 63 13.89 19.94 -5.92
N TYR A 64 12.75 19.23 -5.88
CA TYR A 64 11.51 19.64 -6.52
C TYR A 64 11.04 21.02 -6.06
N LEU A 65 11.03 21.29 -4.75
CA LEU A 65 10.58 22.59 -4.23
C LEU A 65 11.63 23.69 -4.36
N ALA A 66 12.91 23.37 -4.20
CA ALA A 66 14.00 24.35 -4.26
C ALA A 66 14.34 24.79 -5.70
N TYR A 67 14.24 23.88 -6.66
CA TYR A 67 14.69 24.09 -8.05
C TYR A 67 13.60 23.85 -9.10
N GLY A 68 12.35 23.58 -8.71
CA GLY A 68 11.26 23.27 -9.64
C GLY A 68 10.92 24.39 -10.63
N GLN A 69 11.29 25.64 -10.34
CA GLN A 69 11.10 26.77 -11.25
C GLN A 69 12.23 26.92 -12.29
N VAL A 70 13.32 26.15 -12.17
CA VAL A 70 14.40 26.17 -13.17
C VAL A 70 13.85 25.58 -14.48
N PRO A 71 14.00 26.28 -15.63
CA PRO A 71 13.32 25.90 -16.88
C PRO A 71 13.51 24.45 -17.32
N TRP A 72 14.74 23.91 -17.23
CA TRP A 72 15.01 22.52 -17.59
C TRP A 72 14.39 21.51 -16.63
N ILE A 73 14.30 21.83 -15.33
CA ILE A 73 13.67 20.96 -14.34
C ILE A 73 12.15 20.97 -14.53
N ALA A 74 11.56 22.15 -14.71
CA ALA A 74 10.15 22.30 -15.05
C ALA A 74 9.79 21.54 -16.34
N ALA A 75 10.64 21.60 -17.36
CA ALA A 75 10.44 20.86 -18.62
C ALA A 75 10.45 19.33 -18.42
N ILE A 76 11.31 18.80 -17.53
CA ILE A 76 11.33 17.37 -17.20
C ILE A 76 10.00 16.96 -16.53
N PHE A 77 9.54 17.70 -15.53
CA PHE A 77 8.26 17.41 -14.87
C PHE A 77 7.07 17.57 -15.82
N PHE A 78 7.11 18.57 -16.71
CA PHE A 78 6.08 18.70 -17.74
C PHE A 78 6.05 17.49 -18.68
N GLY A 79 7.23 17.02 -19.12
CA GLY A 79 7.36 15.84 -19.99
C GLY A 79 6.95 14.52 -19.32
N ILE A 80 7.04 14.41 -17.99
CA ILE A 80 6.73 13.16 -17.28
C ILE A 80 5.22 12.96 -17.06
N LYS A 81 4.42 14.03 -17.01
CA LYS A 81 2.97 13.96 -16.80
C LYS A 81 2.24 12.95 -17.70
N PRO A 82 2.37 13.00 -19.04
CA PRO A 82 1.71 12.01 -19.90
C PRO A 82 2.20 10.58 -19.65
N ALA A 83 3.47 10.39 -19.24
CA ALA A 83 3.99 9.08 -18.87
C ALA A 83 3.35 8.56 -17.58
N VAL A 84 3.17 9.41 -16.57
CA VAL A 84 2.47 9.05 -15.32
C VAL A 84 1.02 8.69 -15.59
N THR A 85 0.30 9.50 -16.37
CA THR A 85 -1.08 9.20 -16.77
C THR A 85 -1.16 7.85 -17.48
N ALA A 86 -0.24 7.57 -18.41
CA ALA A 86 -0.16 6.29 -19.09
C ALA A 86 0.14 5.13 -18.13
N ILE A 87 1.02 5.30 -17.13
CA ILE A 87 1.33 4.29 -16.12
C ILE A 87 0.10 3.97 -15.27
N VAL A 88 -0.65 4.99 -14.83
CA VAL A 88 -1.88 4.79 -14.04
C VAL A 88 -2.97 4.10 -14.84
N LEU A 89 -3.21 4.52 -16.08
CA LEU A 89 -4.17 3.86 -16.98
C LEU A 89 -3.74 2.42 -17.29
N HIS A 90 -2.45 2.20 -17.54
CA HIS A 90 -1.90 0.87 -17.74
C HIS A 90 -2.05 0.00 -16.48
N ALA A 91 -1.86 0.56 -15.28
CA ALA A 91 -2.13 -0.14 -14.03
C ALA A 91 -3.60 -0.53 -13.90
N ALA A 92 -4.54 0.37 -14.24
CA ALA A 92 -5.97 0.07 -14.27
C ALA A 92 -6.28 -1.10 -15.22
N VAL A 93 -5.73 -1.09 -16.43
CA VAL A 93 -5.91 -2.18 -17.42
C VAL A 93 -5.27 -3.48 -16.95
N ARG A 94 -4.05 -3.43 -16.41
CA ARG A 94 -3.31 -4.59 -15.93
C ARG A 94 -4.03 -5.28 -14.77
N ILE A 95 -4.48 -4.51 -13.79
CA ILE A 95 -5.25 -5.02 -12.63
C ILE A 95 -6.63 -5.48 -13.12
N GLY A 96 -7.29 -4.69 -13.97
CA GLY A 96 -8.59 -5.01 -14.55
C GLY A 96 -8.62 -6.34 -15.29
N LYS A 97 -7.62 -6.64 -16.13
CA LYS A 97 -7.49 -7.93 -16.84
C LYS A 97 -7.35 -9.13 -15.89
N ARG A 98 -6.74 -8.93 -14.72
CA ARG A 98 -6.55 -9.99 -13.71
C ARG A 98 -7.78 -10.19 -12.84
N THR A 99 -8.52 -9.11 -12.56
CA THR A 99 -9.63 -9.13 -11.60
C THR A 99 -11.00 -9.27 -12.27
N LEU A 100 -11.26 -8.61 -13.39
CA LEU A 100 -12.59 -8.48 -14.02
C LEU A 100 -12.92 -9.63 -15.00
N HIS A 101 -12.97 -10.85 -14.48
CA HIS A 101 -13.17 -12.07 -15.27
C HIS A 101 -14.64 -12.40 -15.58
N ASN A 102 -15.61 -11.77 -14.91
CA ASN A 102 -17.04 -11.98 -15.13
C ASN A 102 -17.82 -10.65 -15.16
N GLN A 103 -19.10 -10.71 -15.57
CA GLN A 103 -19.94 -9.52 -15.70
C GLN A 103 -20.23 -8.84 -14.35
N THR A 104 -20.43 -9.60 -13.27
CA THR A 104 -20.69 -9.05 -11.94
C THR A 104 -19.56 -8.14 -11.47
N LEU A 105 -18.31 -8.58 -11.61
CA LEU A 105 -17.14 -7.78 -11.20
C LEU A 105 -16.96 -6.55 -12.10
N ARG A 106 -17.27 -6.66 -13.40
CA ARG A 106 -17.28 -5.50 -14.32
C ARG A 106 -18.33 -4.47 -13.92
N ILE A 107 -19.52 -4.91 -13.49
CA ILE A 107 -20.56 -4.02 -12.97
C ILE A 107 -20.09 -3.34 -11.68
N ILE A 108 -19.46 -4.08 -10.75
CA ILE A 108 -18.90 -3.47 -9.52
C ILE A 108 -17.87 -2.40 -9.86
N ALA A 109 -16.97 -2.66 -10.80
CA ALA A 109 -15.97 -1.69 -11.25
C ALA A 109 -16.61 -0.47 -11.93
N LEU A 110 -17.64 -0.67 -12.75
CA LEU A 110 -18.36 0.43 -13.39
C LEU A 110 -19.11 1.27 -12.35
N CYS A 111 -19.81 0.63 -11.42
CA CYS A 111 -20.51 1.31 -10.34
C CYS A 111 -19.55 2.08 -9.42
N SER A 112 -18.37 1.53 -9.12
CA SER A 112 -17.36 2.26 -8.33
C SER A 112 -16.79 3.46 -9.08
N PHE A 113 -16.52 3.32 -10.38
CA PHE A 113 -16.13 4.43 -11.24
C PHE A 113 -17.20 5.54 -11.24
N LEU A 114 -18.47 5.19 -11.48
CA LEU A 114 -19.56 6.17 -11.49
C LEU A 114 -19.80 6.79 -10.11
N ALA A 115 -19.68 6.01 -9.04
CA ALA A 115 -19.82 6.48 -7.66
C ALA A 115 -18.78 7.55 -7.31
N ILE A 116 -17.52 7.39 -7.73
CA ILE A 116 -16.51 8.41 -7.48
C ILE A 116 -16.60 9.56 -8.49
N PHE A 117 -16.83 9.28 -9.77
CA PHE A 117 -16.82 10.28 -10.84
C PHE A 117 -18.03 11.22 -10.82
N LEU A 118 -19.24 10.68 -10.65
CA LEU A 118 -20.49 11.47 -10.71
C LEU A 118 -20.93 11.95 -9.33
N LEU A 119 -20.80 11.10 -8.31
CA LEU A 119 -21.34 11.36 -6.98
C LEU A 119 -20.29 11.87 -5.99
N ASN A 120 -19.01 11.94 -6.38
CA ASN A 120 -17.89 12.33 -5.52
C ASN A 120 -17.85 11.54 -4.19
N LEU A 121 -18.27 10.26 -4.21
CA LEU A 121 -18.31 9.45 -3.00
C LEU A 121 -16.91 9.20 -2.45
N ALA A 122 -16.81 9.18 -1.11
CA ALA A 122 -15.56 8.90 -0.43
C ALA A 122 -15.07 7.48 -0.74
N PHE A 123 -13.81 7.33 -1.13
CA PHE A 123 -13.20 6.03 -1.43
C PHE A 123 -13.42 4.96 -0.34
N PRO A 124 -13.29 5.26 0.98
CA PRO A 124 -13.57 4.27 2.03
C PRO A 124 -14.99 3.69 1.96
N LEU A 125 -15.97 4.49 1.56
CA LEU A 125 -17.36 4.06 1.43
C LEU A 125 -17.52 3.10 0.24
N ILE A 126 -16.85 3.40 -0.88
CA ILE A 126 -16.83 2.51 -2.05
C ILE A 126 -16.22 1.16 -1.69
N VAL A 127 -15.09 1.15 -0.98
CA VAL A 127 -14.44 -0.08 -0.49
C VAL A 127 -15.36 -0.84 0.46
N LEU A 128 -16.03 -0.16 1.39
CA LEU A 128 -16.96 -0.78 2.34
C LEU A 128 -18.15 -1.43 1.61
N CYS A 129 -18.78 -0.71 0.68
CA CYS A 129 -19.88 -1.24 -0.13
C CYS A 129 -19.44 -2.46 -0.94
N ALA A 130 -18.26 -2.41 -1.58
CA ALA A 130 -17.70 -3.53 -2.31
C ALA A 130 -17.43 -4.74 -1.39
N ALA A 131 -16.90 -4.52 -0.19
CA ALA A 131 -16.67 -5.57 0.80
C ALA A 131 -17.98 -6.26 1.22
N LEU A 132 -19.03 -5.47 1.48
CA LEU A 132 -20.36 -5.99 1.84
C LEU A 132 -21.00 -6.77 0.68
N ILE A 133 -20.92 -6.24 -0.54
CA ILE A 133 -21.39 -6.93 -1.75
C ILE A 133 -20.64 -8.25 -1.95
N GLY A 134 -19.32 -8.26 -1.80
CA GLY A 134 -18.52 -9.48 -1.92
C GLY A 134 -18.76 -10.48 -0.79
N MET A 135 -19.05 -10.02 0.43
CA MET A 135 -19.39 -10.89 1.56
C MET A 135 -20.75 -11.56 1.37
N TRP A 136 -21.75 -10.80 0.94
CA TRP A 136 -23.09 -11.33 0.66
C TRP A 136 -23.10 -12.19 -0.61
N GLY A 137 -22.54 -11.67 -1.71
CA GLY A 137 -22.44 -12.33 -3.00
C GLY A 137 -21.57 -13.59 -2.95
N GLY A 138 -20.49 -13.59 -2.17
CA GLY A 138 -19.64 -14.77 -1.97
C GLY A 138 -20.34 -15.92 -1.25
N LYS A 139 -21.30 -15.63 -0.35
CA LYS A 139 -22.11 -16.65 0.32
C LYS A 139 -23.21 -17.20 -0.59
N ARG A 140 -23.85 -16.34 -1.39
CA ARG A 140 -25.03 -16.72 -2.20
C ARG A 140 -24.68 -17.23 -3.59
N TYR A 141 -23.64 -16.67 -4.21
CA TYR A 141 -23.16 -16.98 -5.55
C TYR A 141 -21.63 -17.10 -5.58
N PRO A 142 -21.05 -18.14 -4.93
CA PRO A 142 -19.60 -18.29 -4.82
C PRO A 142 -18.86 -18.27 -6.16
N GLN A 143 -19.49 -18.77 -7.23
CA GLN A 143 -18.93 -18.89 -8.57
C GLN A 143 -18.47 -17.55 -9.17
N TYR A 144 -19.07 -16.41 -8.79
CA TYR A 144 -18.70 -15.09 -9.31
C TYR A 144 -17.60 -14.38 -8.50
N PHE A 145 -17.29 -14.87 -7.30
CA PHE A 145 -16.36 -14.21 -6.37
C PHE A 145 -15.17 -15.09 -5.98
N GLN A 146 -15.07 -16.30 -6.55
CA GLN A 146 -13.88 -17.12 -6.42
C GLN A 146 -12.77 -16.54 -7.29
N GLN A 147 -11.68 -16.14 -6.64
CA GLN A 147 -10.49 -15.68 -7.32
C GLN A 147 -9.81 -16.89 -7.98
N SER A 148 -9.58 -16.83 -9.30
CA SER A 148 -8.72 -17.82 -9.96
C SER A 148 -7.30 -17.61 -9.43
N THR A 149 -6.86 -18.47 -8.52
CA THR A 149 -5.48 -18.50 -8.04
C THR A 149 -4.59 -19.04 -9.17
N ALA A 150 -4.34 -18.19 -10.17
CA ALA A 150 -3.62 -18.51 -11.41
C ALA A 150 -2.19 -19.04 -11.21
N HIS A 151 -1.67 -19.02 -9.98
CA HIS A 151 -0.36 -19.54 -9.62
C HIS A 151 -0.38 -20.89 -8.88
N SER A 152 -1.53 -21.58 -8.80
CA SER A 152 -1.63 -22.82 -8.00
C SER A 152 -1.25 -24.11 -8.73
N GLU A 153 -1.19 -24.14 -10.08
CA GLU A 153 -1.29 -25.43 -10.81
C GLU A 153 -0.17 -25.73 -11.82
N LYS A 154 0.93 -24.99 -11.87
CA LYS A 154 2.10 -25.38 -12.67
C LYS A 154 3.38 -25.34 -11.85
N SER A 155 3.61 -26.36 -11.04
CA SER A 155 4.97 -26.66 -10.57
C SER A 155 5.19 -28.18 -10.60
N GLY A 156 5.64 -28.64 -11.77
CA GLY A 156 6.12 -29.99 -12.04
C GLY A 156 7.54 -29.95 -12.59
N SER A 157 8.35 -28.97 -12.16
CA SER A 157 9.77 -28.90 -12.50
C SER A 157 10.58 -29.06 -11.23
N ASP A 158 11.27 -30.20 -11.15
CA ASP A 158 12.13 -30.62 -10.05
C ASP A 158 13.32 -29.64 -9.92
N HIS A 159 13.13 -28.60 -9.12
CA HIS A 159 14.18 -27.66 -8.77
C HIS A 159 14.84 -28.17 -7.49
N GLY A 160 16.16 -28.39 -7.50
CA GLY A 160 16.90 -28.93 -6.36
C GLY A 160 16.68 -28.17 -5.03
N PRO A 161 17.04 -28.78 -3.89
CA PRO A 161 16.49 -28.47 -2.57
C PRO A 161 16.66 -27.00 -2.16
N ALA A 162 15.62 -26.43 -1.56
CA ALA A 162 15.63 -25.08 -0.97
C ALA A 162 15.86 -25.11 0.53
N MET A 163 16.33 -23.99 1.12
CA MET A 163 16.55 -23.91 2.58
C MET A 163 15.24 -24.05 3.37
N ILE A 164 14.16 -23.49 2.85
CA ILE A 164 12.79 -23.69 3.34
C ILE A 164 11.98 -24.29 2.18
N ASP A 165 11.85 -25.62 2.21
CA ASP A 165 11.28 -26.41 1.12
C ASP A 165 9.87 -26.91 1.44
N ASP A 166 9.16 -27.47 0.47
CA ASP A 166 7.76 -27.91 0.60
C ASP A 166 7.54 -28.90 1.76
N HIS A 167 8.54 -29.71 2.06
CA HIS A 167 8.50 -30.72 3.11
C HIS A 167 9.06 -30.25 4.46
N THR A 168 9.67 -29.06 4.54
CA THR A 168 10.19 -28.55 5.82
C THR A 168 9.02 -28.31 6.80
N PRO A 169 9.07 -28.71 8.07
CA PRO A 169 8.01 -28.34 9.00
C PRO A 169 8.04 -26.81 9.23
N SER A 170 6.89 -26.20 9.54
CA SER A 170 6.86 -24.78 9.89
C SER A 170 7.77 -24.53 11.12
N PRO A 171 8.71 -23.57 11.03
CA PRO A 171 9.64 -23.25 12.11
C PRO A 171 8.91 -22.94 13.42
N GLU A 172 9.55 -23.15 14.57
CA GLU A 172 8.92 -22.91 15.89
C GLU A 172 8.35 -21.50 16.02
N HIS A 173 9.05 -20.49 15.50
CA HIS A 173 8.59 -19.11 15.51
C HIS A 173 7.45 -18.84 14.52
N ALA A 174 7.25 -19.70 13.52
CA ALA A 174 6.12 -19.63 12.59
C ALA A 174 4.87 -20.32 13.12
N ARG A 175 4.99 -21.16 14.15
CA ARG A 175 3.82 -21.77 14.81
C ARG A 175 3.02 -20.73 15.58
N PHE A 176 1.69 -20.83 15.52
CA PHE A 176 0.78 -19.96 16.23
C PHE A 176 0.99 -20.07 17.76
N SER A 177 1.05 -18.91 18.43
CA SER A 177 1.11 -18.83 19.88
C SER A 177 0.40 -17.56 20.35
N ARG A 178 -0.65 -17.72 21.17
CA ARG A 178 -1.43 -16.60 21.70
C ARG A 178 -0.55 -15.58 22.45
N LYS A 179 0.45 -16.05 23.19
CA LYS A 179 1.40 -15.19 23.92
C LYS A 179 2.23 -14.33 22.97
N ARG A 180 2.75 -14.90 21.88
CA ARG A 180 3.53 -14.16 20.88
C ARG A 180 2.67 -13.19 20.08
N MET A 181 1.46 -13.63 19.70
CA MET A 181 0.46 -12.77 19.07
C MET A 181 0.19 -11.53 19.92
N LEU A 182 -0.18 -11.71 21.19
CA LEU A 182 -0.48 -10.60 22.10
C LEU A 182 0.73 -9.69 22.29
N ARG A 183 1.95 -10.25 22.41
CA ARG A 183 3.18 -9.46 22.53
C ARG A 183 3.43 -8.61 21.29
N HIS A 184 3.35 -9.18 20.08
CA HIS A 184 3.56 -8.44 18.83
C HIS A 184 2.47 -7.38 18.62
N SER A 185 1.21 -7.70 18.92
CA SER A 185 0.12 -6.74 18.86
C SER A 185 0.34 -5.58 19.83
N ALA A 186 0.74 -5.86 21.08
CA ALA A 186 1.07 -4.83 22.06
C ALA A 186 2.24 -3.96 21.60
N THR A 187 3.33 -4.56 21.10
CA THR A 187 4.49 -3.80 20.60
C THR A 187 4.09 -2.85 19.45
N VAL A 188 3.37 -3.33 18.45
CA VAL A 188 2.98 -2.45 17.33
C VAL A 188 1.98 -1.39 17.78
N LEU A 189 1.04 -1.74 18.65
CA LEU A 189 0.10 -0.77 19.21
C LEU A 189 0.84 0.34 19.98
N THR A 190 1.84 -0.02 20.78
CA THR A 190 2.70 0.95 21.47
C THR A 190 3.49 1.82 20.48
N LEU A 191 4.06 1.22 19.43
CA LEU A 191 4.76 1.94 18.35
C LEU A 191 3.86 2.85 17.51
N TRP A 192 2.54 2.63 17.54
CA TRP A 192 1.56 3.51 16.91
C TRP A 192 1.09 4.60 17.88
N ILE A 193 0.69 4.23 19.10
CA ILE A 193 0.12 5.14 20.11
C ILE A 193 1.15 6.17 20.56
N ILE A 194 2.39 5.77 20.87
CA ILE A 194 3.38 6.71 21.43
C ILE A 194 3.69 7.85 20.46
N PRO A 195 4.08 7.60 19.19
CA PRO A 195 4.33 8.69 18.25
C PRO A 195 3.08 9.50 17.96
N PHE A 196 1.92 8.84 17.84
CA PHE A 196 0.67 9.53 17.55
C PHE A 196 0.25 10.47 18.69
N ALA A 197 0.29 9.99 19.93
CA ALA A 197 0.00 10.78 21.12
C ALA A 197 1.02 11.91 21.29
N ALA A 198 2.30 11.68 21.00
CA ALA A 198 3.31 12.72 20.99
C ALA A 198 2.99 13.82 19.95
N LEU A 199 2.61 13.44 18.73
CA LEU A 199 2.19 14.41 17.70
C LEU A 199 0.96 15.22 18.14
N VAL A 200 -0.04 14.57 18.72
CA VAL A 200 -1.24 15.24 19.23
C VAL A 200 -0.92 16.16 20.40
N SER A 201 -0.03 15.76 21.31
CA SER A 201 0.35 16.57 22.47
C SER A 201 1.22 17.76 22.10
N LEU A 202 2.12 17.61 21.11
CA LEU A 202 3.05 18.67 20.71
C LEU A 202 2.42 19.66 19.73
N PHE A 203 1.62 19.17 18.78
CA PHE A 203 1.06 20.00 17.70
C PHE A 203 -0.45 20.21 17.82
N GLY A 204 -1.18 19.34 18.51
CA GLY A 204 -2.65 19.40 18.62
C GLY A 204 -3.36 18.62 17.53
N TRP A 205 -4.45 17.93 17.88
CA TRP A 205 -5.18 17.00 16.99
C TRP A 205 -5.54 17.54 15.61
N LYS A 206 -6.01 18.80 15.51
CA LYS A 206 -6.49 19.41 14.27
C LYS A 206 -5.37 19.97 13.38
N THR A 207 -4.11 19.78 13.75
CA THR A 207 -2.97 20.28 12.98
C THR A 207 -2.45 19.24 11.99
N LEU A 208 -1.57 19.69 11.09
CA LEU A 208 -1.07 18.91 9.96
C LEU A 208 -0.54 17.52 10.37
N TYR A 209 0.43 17.44 11.28
CA TYR A 209 1.16 16.19 11.53
C TYR A 209 0.29 15.07 12.12
N PRO A 210 -0.56 15.31 13.13
CA PRO A 210 -1.56 14.32 13.55
C PRO A 210 -2.53 13.93 12.43
N GLN A 211 -2.94 14.87 11.57
CA GLN A 211 -3.82 14.56 10.43
C GLN A 211 -3.12 13.71 9.38
N ILE A 212 -1.84 13.95 9.05
CA ILE A 212 -1.01 13.08 8.21
C ILE A 212 -0.97 11.67 8.82
N ALA A 213 -0.63 11.55 10.10
CA ALA A 213 -0.53 10.27 10.78
C ALA A 213 -1.86 9.49 10.75
N TRP A 214 -2.97 10.17 11.03
CA TRP A 214 -4.31 9.59 11.04
C TRP A 214 -4.76 9.18 9.63
N PHE A 215 -4.52 10.05 8.64
CA PHE A 215 -4.86 9.80 7.24
C PHE A 215 -4.11 8.61 6.68
N PHE A 216 -2.79 8.55 6.86
CA PHE A 216 -1.98 7.44 6.34
C PHE A 216 -2.18 6.14 7.11
N THR A 217 -2.56 6.20 8.39
CA THR A 217 -3.04 5.00 9.10
C THR A 217 -4.28 4.42 8.42
N LYS A 218 -5.27 5.26 8.06
CA LYS A 218 -6.45 4.79 7.32
C LYS A 218 -6.08 4.27 5.95
N ALA A 219 -5.20 4.97 5.23
CA ALA A 219 -4.70 4.54 3.92
C ALA A 219 -4.12 3.12 4.00
N ALA A 220 -3.28 2.86 5.01
CA ALA A 220 -2.65 1.55 5.22
C ALA A 220 -3.67 0.41 5.35
N PHE A 221 -4.79 0.63 6.04
CA PHE A 221 -5.84 -0.39 6.21
C PHE A 221 -6.82 -0.50 5.04
N LEU A 222 -6.89 0.51 4.18
CA LEU A 222 -7.81 0.57 3.03
C LEU A 222 -7.15 0.14 1.71
N THR A 223 -5.84 -0.08 1.70
CA THR A 223 -5.08 -0.41 0.48
C THR A 223 -5.15 -1.89 0.14
N PHE A 224 -6.23 -2.33 -0.51
CA PHE A 224 -6.35 -3.69 -1.03
C PHE A 224 -6.15 -3.73 -2.55
N GLY A 225 -5.36 -4.67 -3.06
CA GLY A 225 -5.11 -4.80 -4.51
C GLY A 225 -3.79 -4.19 -5.00
N GLY A 226 -2.81 -4.02 -4.10
CA GLY A 226 -1.45 -3.61 -4.44
C GLY A 226 -1.22 -2.11 -4.35
N ALA A 227 -0.01 -1.69 -4.72
CA ALA A 227 0.47 -0.33 -4.46
C ALA A 227 -0.31 0.78 -5.18
N TYR A 228 -0.96 0.50 -6.32
CA TYR A 228 -1.79 1.48 -7.04
C TYR A 228 -3.16 1.71 -6.40
N ALA A 229 -3.64 0.78 -5.55
CA ALA A 229 -4.97 0.85 -4.95
C ALA A 229 -5.12 1.99 -3.93
N VAL A 230 -4.01 2.42 -3.35
CA VAL A 230 -3.97 3.52 -2.37
C VAL A 230 -4.06 4.90 -3.03
N LEU A 231 -3.66 5.00 -4.31
CA LEU A 231 -3.48 6.28 -4.97
C LEU A 231 -4.77 7.10 -5.02
N PRO A 232 -5.95 6.54 -5.35
CA PRO A 232 -7.16 7.34 -5.34
C PRO A 232 -7.55 7.84 -3.95
N TYR A 233 -7.29 7.05 -2.90
CA TYR A 233 -7.51 7.51 -1.53
C TYR A 233 -6.59 8.68 -1.17
N VAL A 234 -5.30 8.55 -1.49
CA VAL A 234 -4.30 9.58 -1.24
C VAL A 234 -4.59 10.82 -2.06
N TYR A 235 -5.01 10.68 -3.31
CA TYR A 235 -5.44 11.77 -4.16
C TYR A 235 -6.64 12.52 -3.53
N GLN A 236 -7.73 11.81 -3.23
CA GLN A 236 -8.93 12.43 -2.65
C GLN A 236 -8.64 13.11 -1.31
N GLY A 237 -7.78 12.52 -0.48
CA GLY A 237 -7.39 13.12 0.79
C GLY A 237 -6.45 14.32 0.61
N ALA A 238 -5.29 14.11 0.00
CA ALA A 238 -4.23 15.10 -0.06
C ALA A 238 -4.51 16.26 -1.02
N VAL A 239 -5.28 16.02 -2.10
CA VAL A 239 -5.61 17.05 -3.10
C VAL A 239 -6.97 17.66 -2.83
N ASP A 240 -8.03 16.84 -2.72
CA ASP A 240 -9.40 17.37 -2.67
C ASP A 240 -9.86 17.78 -1.26
N GLN A 241 -9.48 17.03 -0.21
CA GLN A 241 -9.99 17.26 1.16
C GLN A 241 -9.08 18.16 2.00
N PHE A 242 -7.79 17.83 2.06
CA PHE A 242 -6.82 18.53 2.90
C PHE A 242 -6.06 19.64 2.15
N HIS A 243 -6.12 19.64 0.81
CA HIS A 243 -5.41 20.59 -0.04
C HIS A 243 -3.91 20.73 0.29
N TRP A 244 -3.28 19.61 0.67
CA TRP A 244 -1.84 19.54 0.90
C TRP A 244 -1.06 19.71 -0.41
N LEU A 245 -1.59 19.16 -1.50
CA LEU A 245 -0.97 19.17 -2.82
C LEU A 245 -1.98 19.59 -3.89
N SER A 246 -1.48 20.14 -5.00
CA SER A 246 -2.25 20.24 -6.25
C SER A 246 -2.28 18.91 -7.01
N ALA A 247 -3.20 18.78 -7.96
CA ALA A 247 -3.25 17.63 -8.87
C ALA A 247 -1.92 17.40 -9.60
N GLY A 248 -1.30 18.47 -10.11
CA GLY A 248 0.00 18.41 -10.78
C GLY A 248 1.11 17.95 -9.85
N GLN A 249 1.15 18.45 -8.61
CA GLN A 249 2.12 18.00 -7.60
C GLN A 249 1.93 16.52 -7.26
N MET A 250 0.69 16.03 -7.20
CA MET A 250 0.43 14.60 -6.97
C MET A 250 0.94 13.74 -8.14
N MET A 251 0.78 14.20 -9.39
CA MET A 251 1.34 13.52 -10.57
C MET A 251 2.87 13.52 -10.55
N ASP A 252 3.50 14.65 -10.25
CA ASP A 252 4.95 14.76 -10.13
C ASP A 252 5.50 13.82 -9.04
N GLY A 253 4.82 13.78 -7.88
CA GLY A 253 5.15 12.89 -6.77
C GLY A 253 5.05 11.41 -7.14
N LEU A 254 4.01 11.04 -7.90
CA LEU A 254 3.87 9.68 -8.42
C LEU A 254 4.99 9.35 -9.40
N ALA A 255 5.35 10.29 -10.29
CA ALA A 255 6.47 10.13 -11.21
C ALA A 255 7.77 9.86 -10.46
N LEU A 256 8.07 10.69 -9.46
CA LEU A 256 9.25 10.50 -8.62
C LEU A 256 9.22 9.14 -7.92
N GLY A 257 8.08 8.76 -7.34
CA GLY A 257 7.86 7.47 -6.70
C GLY A 257 8.21 6.28 -7.61
N GLU A 258 7.72 6.30 -8.86
CA GLU A 258 7.97 5.25 -9.86
C GLU A 258 9.43 5.17 -10.33
N THR A 259 10.18 6.28 -10.26
CA THR A 259 11.61 6.28 -10.61
C THR A 259 12.52 5.81 -9.47
N THR A 260 12.00 5.71 -8.24
CA THR A 260 12.78 5.30 -7.08
C THR A 260 12.73 3.79 -6.83
N PRO A 261 13.84 3.17 -6.39
CA PRO A 261 13.82 1.78 -5.97
C PRO A 261 12.95 1.63 -4.71
N GLY A 262 12.11 0.60 -4.65
CA GLY A 262 11.33 0.26 -3.45
C GLY A 262 9.83 0.08 -3.71
N PRO A 263 9.00 0.21 -2.66
CA PRO A 263 7.55 0.11 -2.80
C PRO A 263 6.97 1.29 -3.57
N LEU A 264 6.11 1.03 -4.54
CA LEU A 264 5.44 2.09 -5.32
C LEU A 264 4.53 3.01 -4.49
N ILE A 265 4.03 2.53 -3.36
CA ILE A 265 3.30 3.35 -2.38
C ILE A 265 4.16 4.49 -1.80
N MET A 266 5.49 4.52 -2.02
CA MET A 266 6.38 5.53 -1.46
C MET A 266 6.07 6.97 -1.88
N VAL A 267 5.20 7.20 -2.87
CA VAL A 267 4.61 8.53 -3.13
C VAL A 267 4.04 9.18 -1.86
N VAL A 268 3.59 8.40 -0.86
CA VAL A 268 3.14 8.94 0.43
C VAL A 268 4.21 9.77 1.16
N ALA A 269 5.49 9.43 1.00
CA ALA A 269 6.59 10.19 1.58
C ALA A 269 6.73 11.57 0.91
N PHE A 270 6.57 11.63 -0.42
CA PHE A 270 6.51 12.90 -1.16
C PHE A 270 5.30 13.74 -0.73
N VAL A 271 4.13 13.11 -0.60
CA VAL A 271 2.91 13.79 -0.13
C VAL A 271 3.12 14.38 1.26
N GLY A 272 3.68 13.59 2.19
CA GLY A 272 4.02 14.06 3.53
C GLY A 272 5.05 15.20 3.53
N TYR A 273 6.05 15.13 2.65
CA TYR A 273 7.06 16.18 2.50
C TYR A 273 6.46 17.51 2.04
N LEU A 274 5.69 17.49 0.95
CA LEU A 274 5.06 18.71 0.42
C LEU A 274 4.09 19.31 1.43
N ALA A 275 3.28 18.47 2.08
CA ALA A 275 2.34 18.92 3.11
C ALA A 275 3.08 19.65 4.25
N GLY A 276 4.15 19.04 4.78
CA GLY A 276 4.99 19.60 5.84
C GLY A 276 5.76 20.86 5.44
N HIS A 277 6.13 20.97 4.17
CA HIS A 277 6.87 22.11 3.64
C HIS A 277 5.97 23.32 3.35
N ILE A 278 4.77 23.08 2.81
CA ILE A 278 3.86 24.15 2.34
C ILE A 278 3.08 24.76 3.51
N GLN A 279 2.55 23.95 4.43
CA GLN A 279 1.78 24.43 5.58
C GLN A 279 2.71 24.82 6.73
N HIS A 280 3.32 26.01 6.62
CA HIS A 280 4.21 26.61 7.62
C HIS A 280 3.48 26.86 8.96
N LEU A 281 3.61 25.95 9.92
CA LEU A 281 3.09 26.12 11.28
C LEU A 281 4.14 26.57 12.30
N ILE A 282 5.41 26.68 11.92
CA ILE A 282 6.50 27.14 12.80
C ILE A 282 7.45 27.98 11.95
N GLY A 283 7.42 29.30 12.18
CA GLY A 283 7.93 30.31 11.25
C GLY A 283 9.38 30.14 10.80
N ASN A 284 9.65 30.40 9.52
CA ASN A 284 10.93 30.56 8.78
C ASN A 284 12.18 29.71 9.12
N SER A 285 12.18 28.90 10.17
CA SER A 285 13.29 28.07 10.58
C SER A 285 13.17 26.71 9.90
N SER A 286 13.91 26.55 8.80
CA SER A 286 14.20 25.29 8.11
C SER A 286 13.01 24.51 7.50
N PRO A 287 12.46 24.96 6.35
CA PRO A 287 11.40 24.25 5.60
C PRO A 287 11.73 22.81 5.20
N PHE A 288 13.02 22.48 5.08
CA PHE A 288 13.48 21.12 4.81
C PHE A 288 13.10 20.13 5.93
N TRP A 289 13.32 20.50 7.20
CA TRP A 289 13.11 19.59 8.32
C TRP A 289 11.63 19.31 8.56
N PHE A 290 10.75 20.28 8.33
CA PHE A 290 9.30 20.07 8.40
C PHE A 290 8.79 19.16 7.29
N GLY A 291 9.29 19.33 6.06
CA GLY A 291 9.03 18.37 4.98
C GLY A 291 9.54 16.97 5.34
N ALA A 292 10.79 16.85 5.78
CA ALA A 292 11.37 15.56 6.17
C ALA A 292 10.57 14.89 7.30
N LEU A 293 10.10 15.65 8.29
CA LEU A 293 9.23 15.16 9.36
C LEU A 293 7.91 14.64 8.80
N GLY A 294 7.25 15.40 7.91
CA GLY A 294 6.03 14.98 7.24
C GLY A 294 6.19 13.68 6.45
N ALA A 295 7.30 13.54 5.70
CA ALA A 295 7.64 12.32 4.97
C ALA A 295 7.84 11.11 5.90
N CYS A 296 8.56 11.30 7.00
CA CYS A 296 8.79 10.27 8.02
C CYS A 296 7.48 9.83 8.68
N ILE A 297 6.60 10.77 9.03
CA ILE A 297 5.29 10.47 9.63
C ILE A 297 4.43 9.70 8.63
N ALA A 298 4.29 10.20 7.40
CA ALA A 298 3.51 9.52 6.36
C ALA A 298 4.02 8.08 6.15
N THR A 299 5.34 7.89 6.07
CA THR A 299 5.95 6.58 5.89
C THR A 299 5.72 5.67 7.09
N TRP A 300 5.98 6.15 8.31
CA TRP A 300 5.79 5.37 9.54
C TRP A 300 4.36 4.84 9.67
N PHE A 301 3.37 5.73 9.55
CA PHE A 301 1.97 5.37 9.73
C PHE A 301 1.38 4.60 8.53
N THR A 302 2.01 4.67 7.35
CA THR A 302 1.63 3.83 6.20
C THR A 302 2.13 2.40 6.34
N PHE A 303 3.40 2.21 6.73
CA PHE A 303 4.04 0.87 6.70
C PHE A 303 3.94 0.11 8.02
N LEU A 304 3.79 0.78 9.17
CA LEU A 304 3.68 0.12 10.47
C LEU A 304 2.54 -0.93 10.53
N PRO A 305 1.33 -0.65 10.01
CA PRO A 305 0.26 -1.66 9.94
C PRO A 305 0.64 -2.90 9.12
N SER A 306 1.46 -2.76 8.08
CA SER A 306 1.91 -3.91 7.28
C SER A 306 2.85 -4.84 8.04
N PHE A 307 3.75 -4.30 8.87
CA PHE A 307 4.55 -5.12 9.78
C PHE A 307 3.67 -5.87 10.79
N PHE A 308 2.65 -5.20 11.33
CA PHE A 308 1.68 -5.85 12.22
C PHE A 308 0.99 -7.02 11.52
N LEU A 309 0.42 -6.78 10.34
CA LEU A 309 -0.33 -7.79 9.60
C LEU A 309 0.53 -9.02 9.29
N VAL A 310 1.78 -8.82 8.89
CA VAL A 310 2.71 -9.93 8.59
C VAL A 310 3.16 -10.65 9.85
N LEU A 311 3.62 -9.94 10.89
CA LEU A 311 4.18 -10.58 12.09
C LEU A 311 3.13 -11.25 12.98
N VAL A 312 1.90 -10.72 12.97
CA VAL A 312 0.77 -11.27 13.74
C VAL A 312 0.00 -12.29 12.92
N GLY A 313 -0.24 -12.02 11.63
CA GLY A 313 -1.03 -12.90 10.77
C GLY A 313 -0.24 -14.02 10.10
N GLY A 314 1.08 -13.86 9.90
CA GLY A 314 1.98 -14.90 9.38
C GLY A 314 1.91 -16.23 10.14
N PRO A 315 1.99 -16.23 11.49
CA PRO A 315 1.81 -17.45 12.26
C PRO A 315 0.43 -18.11 12.11
N ILE A 316 -0.61 -17.31 11.89
CA ILE A 316 -1.99 -17.81 11.73
C ILE A 316 -2.10 -18.52 10.38
N ILE A 317 -1.59 -17.92 9.29
CA ILE A 317 -1.68 -18.53 7.96
C ILE A 317 -0.84 -19.81 7.86
N GLU A 318 0.37 -19.81 8.43
CA GLU A 318 1.25 -20.99 8.49
C GLU A 318 0.58 -22.13 9.28
N SER A 319 -0.11 -21.82 10.38
CA SER A 319 -0.78 -22.83 11.21
C SER A 319 -2.08 -23.37 10.60
N THR A 320 -2.72 -22.62 9.70
CA THR A 320 -4.02 -22.99 9.12
C THR A 320 -3.89 -23.71 7.77
N HIS A 321 -2.67 -23.93 7.28
CA HIS A 321 -2.38 -24.58 5.99
C HIS A 321 -3.23 -24.02 4.83
N GLY A 322 -3.50 -22.71 4.84
CA GLY A 322 -4.26 -22.04 3.76
C GLY A 322 -5.78 -22.25 3.75
N LYS A 323 -6.40 -22.77 4.83
CA LYS A 323 -7.86 -23.00 4.88
C LYS A 323 -8.72 -21.74 5.11
N LEU A 324 -8.11 -20.58 5.36
CA LEU A 324 -8.83 -19.31 5.56
C LEU A 324 -9.11 -18.64 4.22
N SER A 325 -10.32 -18.82 3.67
CA SER A 325 -10.74 -18.18 2.41
C SER A 325 -11.62 -16.95 2.68
N PHE A 326 -11.00 -15.77 2.80
CA PHE A 326 -11.68 -14.46 2.78
C PHE A 326 -11.65 -13.82 1.38
N THR A 327 -11.65 -14.64 0.34
CA THR A 327 -11.35 -14.20 -1.04
C THR A 327 -12.48 -13.41 -1.69
N ALA A 328 -13.74 -13.70 -1.36
CA ALA A 328 -14.88 -13.07 -2.03
C ALA A 328 -15.03 -11.55 -1.76
N PRO A 329 -14.99 -11.06 -0.50
CA PRO A 329 -14.95 -9.62 -0.23
C PRO A 329 -13.76 -8.93 -0.89
N LEU A 330 -12.57 -9.53 -0.82
CA LEU A 330 -11.35 -8.98 -1.40
C LEU A 330 -11.40 -8.91 -2.92
N THR A 331 -12.05 -9.88 -3.58
CA THR A 331 -12.27 -9.88 -5.03
C THR A 331 -13.19 -8.72 -5.43
N ALA A 332 -14.27 -8.49 -4.68
CA ALA A 332 -15.17 -7.37 -4.91
C ALA A 332 -14.49 -6.01 -4.68
N ILE A 333 -13.73 -5.87 -3.59
CA ILE A 333 -12.92 -4.66 -3.33
C ILE A 333 -11.94 -4.43 -4.47
N SER A 334 -11.21 -5.46 -4.88
CA SER A 334 -10.25 -5.36 -5.99
C SER A 334 -10.92 -4.92 -7.29
N ALA A 335 -12.13 -5.42 -7.58
CA ALA A 335 -12.91 -4.99 -8.74
C ALA A 335 -13.33 -3.52 -8.63
N ALA A 336 -13.80 -3.09 -7.45
CA ALA A 336 -14.14 -1.70 -7.22
C ALA A 336 -12.92 -0.77 -7.38
N VAL A 337 -11.76 -1.17 -6.86
CA VAL A 337 -10.49 -0.44 -6.99
C VAL A 337 -10.11 -0.22 -8.45
N VAL A 338 -10.33 -1.19 -9.35
CA VAL A 338 -10.08 -1.00 -10.79
C VAL A 338 -10.86 0.19 -11.34
N GLY A 339 -12.16 0.31 -11.00
CA GLY A 339 -12.97 1.45 -11.40
C GLY A 339 -12.48 2.77 -10.82
N VAL A 340 -12.07 2.77 -9.56
CA VAL A 340 -11.53 3.97 -8.91
C VAL A 340 -10.17 4.40 -9.50
N ILE A 341 -9.28 3.46 -9.83
CA ILE A 341 -8.01 3.76 -10.52
C ILE A 341 -8.28 4.30 -11.93
N ALA A 342 -9.28 3.75 -12.64
CA ALA A 342 -9.67 4.28 -13.95
C ALA A 342 -10.16 5.74 -13.87
N ASN A 343 -10.92 6.10 -12.82
CA ASN A 343 -11.30 7.49 -12.54
C ASN A 343 -10.07 8.38 -12.30
N LEU A 344 -9.13 7.92 -11.48
CA LEU A 344 -7.88 8.65 -11.23
C LEU A 344 -7.07 8.86 -12.52
N GLY A 345 -6.98 7.84 -13.38
CA GLY A 345 -6.31 7.94 -14.67
C GLY A 345 -6.99 8.92 -15.64
N LEU A 346 -8.33 8.92 -15.69
CA LEU A 346 -9.09 9.91 -16.47
C LEU A 346 -8.85 11.32 -15.96
N PHE A 347 -8.82 11.50 -14.63
CA PHE A 347 -8.57 12.78 -14.00
C PHE A 347 -7.17 13.32 -14.32
N PHE A 348 -6.13 12.48 -14.25
CA PHE A 348 -4.77 12.81 -14.68
C PHE A 348 -4.62 13.00 -16.19
N ALA A 349 -5.55 12.54 -17.01
CA ALA A 349 -5.56 12.83 -18.44
C ALA A 349 -6.17 14.21 -18.74
N TYR A 350 -7.01 14.73 -17.84
CA TYR A 350 -7.64 16.04 -17.97
C TYR A 350 -6.76 17.20 -17.48
N HIS A 351 -5.86 16.95 -16.51
CA HIS A 351 -4.94 17.91 -15.91
C HIS A 351 -3.51 17.74 -16.46
#